data_AF-A0AA94L3H7-F1
#
_entry.id   AF-A0AA94L3H7-F1
#
_cell.length_a   1.000
_cell.length_b   1.000
_cell.length_c   1.000
_cell.angle_alpha   90.00
_cell.angle_beta   90.00
_cell.angle_gamma   90.00
#
_symmetry.space_group_name_H-M   'P 1'
#
loop_
_entity.id
_entity.type
_entity.pdbx_description
1 polymer ?
#
loop_
_entity_poly.entity_id
_entity_poly.type
_entity_poly.pdbx_seq_one_letter_code
_entity_poly.pdbx_strand_id
1 'polypeptide(L)'
;MKVPKHISIGDQVIDLEKAIADALEKILAPVAEVICEMERIRRKEYLTEKEVALLFSLSAATLKTQRSRGEGPNYIKKGNRILYSPHSIRSYLRDKAKTS
;
A
#
# COMPACT_ATOMS: atom_id res chain seq x y z
N MET A 1 13.22 14.86 -36.34
CA MET A 1 13.85 13.54 -36.58
C MET A 1 12.76 12.47 -36.46
N LYS A 2 12.55 11.64 -37.47
CA LYS A 2 11.60 10.50 -37.40
C LYS A 2 12.27 9.40 -36.56
N VAL A 3 11.63 8.97 -35.48
CA VAL A 3 12.07 7.81 -34.71
C VAL A 3 11.83 6.57 -35.59
N PRO A 4 12.82 5.68 -35.78
CA PRO A 4 12.61 4.46 -36.55
C PRO A 4 11.60 3.55 -35.84
N LYS A 5 10.52 3.19 -36.53
CA LYS A 5 9.46 2.30 -36.00
C LYS A 5 9.92 0.84 -35.88
N HIS A 6 10.92 0.48 -36.66
CA HIS A 6 11.49 -0.87 -36.69
C HIS A 6 12.99 -0.81 -36.44
N ILE A 7 13.47 -1.62 -35.52
CA ILE A 7 14.90 -1.84 -35.29
C ILE A 7 15.20 -3.31 -35.62
N SER A 8 16.16 -3.53 -36.50
CA SER A 8 16.68 -4.87 -36.78
C SER A 8 17.81 -5.18 -35.81
N ILE A 9 17.62 -6.19 -34.97
CA ILE A 9 18.70 -6.77 -34.15
C ILE A 9 18.87 -8.22 -34.62
N GLY A 10 19.93 -8.50 -35.38
CA GLY A 10 20.07 -9.78 -36.10
C GLY A 10 18.94 -9.98 -37.11
N ASP A 11 18.35 -11.18 -37.14
CA ASP A 11 17.23 -11.54 -38.05
C ASP A 11 15.84 -11.04 -37.57
N GLN A 12 15.75 -10.32 -36.45
CA GLN A 12 14.47 -9.90 -35.86
C GLN A 12 14.17 -8.43 -36.15
N VAL A 13 13.01 -8.18 -36.78
CA VAL A 13 12.42 -6.85 -36.92
C VAL A 13 11.57 -6.57 -35.70
N ILE A 14 12.06 -5.73 -34.79
CA ILE A 14 11.34 -5.36 -33.57
C ILE A 14 10.49 -4.13 -33.87
N ASP A 15 9.18 -4.23 -33.65
CA ASP A 15 8.30 -3.08 -33.55
C ASP A 15 8.57 -2.39 -32.20
N LEU A 16 9.30 -1.28 -32.25
CA LEU A 16 9.76 -0.59 -31.06
C LEU A 16 8.61 -0.01 -30.26
N GLU A 17 7.56 0.49 -30.94
CA GLU A 17 6.39 1.08 -30.29
C GLU A 17 5.65 0.00 -29.49
N LYS A 18 5.45 -1.17 -30.08
CA LYS A 18 4.83 -2.31 -29.41
C LYS A 18 5.68 -2.85 -28.26
N ALA A 19 6.99 -3.03 -28.47
CA ALA A 19 7.87 -3.57 -27.44
C ALA A 19 7.95 -2.64 -26.20
N ILE A 20 7.95 -1.32 -26.42
CA ILE A 20 7.90 -0.34 -25.33
C ILE A 20 6.55 -0.39 -24.62
N ALA A 21 5.43 -0.44 -25.36
CA ALA A 21 4.10 -0.53 -24.77
C ALA A 21 3.95 -1.78 -23.88
N ASP A 22 4.35 -2.96 -24.39
CA ASP A 22 4.29 -4.23 -23.66
C ASP A 22 5.17 -4.19 -22.39
N ALA A 23 6.37 -3.60 -22.50
CA ALA A 23 7.27 -3.45 -21.35
C ALA A 23 6.69 -2.50 -20.29
N LEU A 24 6.12 -1.36 -20.71
CA LEU A 24 5.47 -0.40 -19.82
C LEU A 24 4.26 -1.02 -19.13
N GLU A 25 3.40 -1.72 -19.86
CA GLU A 25 2.24 -2.40 -19.29
C GLU A 25 2.67 -3.41 -18.23
N LYS A 26 3.66 -4.25 -18.54
CA LYS A 26 4.20 -5.27 -17.62
C LYS A 26 4.79 -4.67 -16.33
N ILE A 27 5.37 -3.48 -16.42
CA ILE A 27 5.95 -2.79 -15.26
C ILE A 27 4.88 -2.01 -14.48
N LEU A 28 3.99 -1.31 -15.16
CA LEU A 28 3.04 -0.37 -14.56
C LEU A 28 1.79 -1.06 -14.01
N ALA A 29 1.31 -2.15 -14.63
CA ALA A 29 0.14 -2.88 -14.17
C ALA A 29 0.22 -3.30 -12.68
N PRO A 30 1.28 -3.98 -12.21
CA PRO A 30 1.37 -4.37 -10.80
C PRO A 30 1.47 -3.17 -9.86
N VAL A 31 2.10 -2.07 -10.30
CA VAL A 31 2.19 -0.83 -9.51
C VAL A 31 0.81 -0.18 -9.37
N ALA A 32 0.04 -0.14 -10.46
CA ALA A 32 -1.32 0.39 -10.47
C ALA A 32 -2.25 -0.43 -9.57
N GLU A 33 -2.12 -1.76 -9.55
CA GLU A 33 -2.87 -2.64 -8.64
C GLU A 33 -2.58 -2.32 -7.17
N VAL A 34 -1.31 -2.20 -6.80
CA VAL A 34 -0.90 -1.87 -5.43
C VAL A 34 -1.45 -0.49 -5.02
N ILE A 35 -1.31 0.52 -5.88
CA ILE A 35 -1.84 1.87 -5.62
C ILE A 35 -3.36 1.82 -5.44
N CYS A 36 -4.07 1.10 -6.32
CA CYS A 36 -5.52 0.96 -6.23
C CYS A 36 -5.95 0.34 -4.89
N GLU A 37 -5.25 -0.70 -4.44
CA GLU A 37 -5.55 -1.35 -3.17
C GLU A 37 -5.24 -0.43 -1.98
N MET A 38 -4.08 0.24 -1.98
CA MET A 38 -3.74 1.22 -0.94
C MET A 38 -4.77 2.34 -0.84
N GLU A 39 -5.22 2.88 -1.98
CA GLU A 39 -6.25 3.92 -2.02
C GLU A 39 -7.63 3.42 -1.56
N ARG A 40 -7.98 2.18 -1.86
CA ARG A 40 -9.20 1.55 -1.30
C ARG A 40 -9.14 1.47 0.20
N ILE A 41 -8.00 1.08 0.78
CA ILE A 41 -7.82 1.02 2.23
C ILE A 41 -7.86 2.43 2.83
N ARG A 42 -7.20 3.42 2.22
CA ARG A 42 -7.18 4.82 2.72
C ARG A 42 -8.56 5.47 2.82
N ARG A 43 -9.52 5.05 1.99
CA ARG A 43 -10.90 5.55 2.02
C ARG A 43 -11.78 4.88 3.08
N LYS A 44 -11.31 3.84 3.77
CA LYS A 44 -12.09 3.18 4.83
C LYS A 44 -12.10 4.02 6.11
N GLU A 45 -13.26 4.07 6.75
CA GLU A 45 -13.42 4.72 8.06
C GLU A 45 -12.78 3.89 9.19
N TYR A 46 -12.78 2.56 9.04
CA TYR A 46 -12.25 1.61 10.01
C TYR A 46 -11.33 0.60 9.34
N LEU A 47 -10.17 0.38 9.95
CA LEU A 47 -9.09 -0.46 9.44
C LEU A 47 -8.86 -1.65 10.38
N THR A 48 -8.64 -2.81 9.80
CA THR A 48 -8.15 -4.00 10.50
C THR A 48 -6.67 -3.86 10.89
N GLU A 49 -6.19 -4.70 11.80
CA GLU A 49 -4.77 -4.75 12.19
C GLU A 49 -3.83 -4.91 10.98
N LYS A 50 -4.25 -5.68 9.96
CA LYS A 50 -3.48 -5.88 8.72
C LYS A 50 -3.43 -4.61 7.87
N GLU A 51 -4.55 -3.92 7.72
CA GLU A 51 -4.64 -2.67 6.95
C GLU A 51 -3.89 -1.52 7.64
N VAL A 52 -3.91 -1.48 8.96
CA VAL A 52 -3.09 -0.55 9.74
C VAL A 52 -1.61 -0.82 9.51
N ALA A 53 -1.19 -2.10 9.47
CA ALA A 53 0.19 -2.45 9.17
C ALA A 53 0.62 -1.99 7.78
N LEU A 54 -0.27 -2.13 6.78
CA LEU A 54 0.00 -1.68 5.42
C LEU A 54 0.07 -0.15 5.29
N LEU A 55 -0.86 0.59 5.92
CA LEU A 55 -0.92 2.06 5.74
C LEU A 55 -0.04 2.86 6.69
N PHE A 56 0.19 2.37 7.91
CA PHE A 56 0.86 3.11 8.98
C PHE A 56 2.15 2.45 9.45
N SER A 57 2.57 1.33 8.81
CA SER A 57 3.77 0.57 9.19
C SER A 57 3.78 0.11 10.66
N LEU A 58 2.60 -0.03 11.28
CA LEU A 58 2.44 -0.57 12.64
C LEU A 58 2.04 -2.05 12.56
N SER A 59 2.97 -2.94 12.93
CA SER A 59 2.74 -4.37 12.76
C SER A 59 1.49 -4.86 13.52
N ALA A 60 0.73 -5.79 12.92
CA ALA A 60 -0.43 -6.39 13.56
C ALA A 60 -0.05 -7.10 14.89
N ALA A 61 1.15 -7.68 14.96
CA ALA A 61 1.67 -8.28 16.19
C ALA A 61 1.88 -7.22 17.28
N THR A 62 2.48 -6.06 16.92
CA THR A 62 2.67 -4.93 17.83
C THR A 62 1.32 -4.42 18.35
N LEU A 63 0.34 -4.21 17.47
CA LEU A 63 -1.01 -3.75 17.86
C LEU A 63 -1.68 -4.76 18.81
N LYS A 64 -1.57 -6.05 18.53
CA LYS A 64 -2.10 -7.11 19.38
C LYS A 64 -1.43 -7.10 20.76
N THR A 65 -0.10 -6.98 20.81
CA THR A 65 0.65 -6.92 22.08
C THR A 65 0.28 -5.68 22.88
N GLN A 66 0.23 -4.50 22.26
CA GLN A 66 -0.19 -3.26 22.90
C GLN A 66 -1.59 -3.40 23.50
N ARG A 67 -2.55 -3.88 22.71
CA ARG A 67 -3.91 -4.11 23.15
C ARG A 67 -3.98 -5.08 24.34
N SER A 68 -3.18 -6.15 24.34
CA SER A 68 -3.14 -7.09 25.47
C SER A 68 -2.61 -6.47 26.78
N ARG A 69 -1.84 -5.39 26.67
CA ARG A 69 -1.30 -4.61 27.79
C ARG A 69 -2.18 -3.42 28.17
N GLY A 70 -3.32 -3.22 27.49
CA GLY A 70 -4.14 -2.02 27.66
C GLY A 70 -3.51 -0.74 27.08
N GLU A 71 -2.50 -0.89 26.22
CA GLU A 71 -1.80 0.21 25.56
C GLU A 71 -2.19 0.30 24.08
N GLY A 72 -1.68 1.34 23.41
CA GLY A 72 -1.76 1.48 21.95
C GLY A 72 -2.85 2.46 21.49
N PRO A 73 -3.11 2.50 20.17
CA PRO A 73 -4.16 3.33 19.62
C PRO A 73 -5.56 2.85 20.04
N ASN A 74 -6.51 3.79 20.13
CA ASN A 74 -7.91 3.45 20.38
C ASN A 74 -8.47 2.56 19.27
N TYR A 75 -9.18 1.51 19.68
CA TYR A 75 -9.81 0.53 18.81
C TYR A 75 -11.27 0.29 19.21
N ILE A 76 -12.05 -0.23 18.27
CA ILE A 76 -13.39 -0.77 18.53
C ILE A 76 -13.38 -2.27 18.27
N LYS A 77 -14.16 -3.00 19.06
CA LYS A 77 -14.39 -4.44 18.87
C LYS A 77 -15.77 -4.65 18.25
N LYS A 78 -15.81 -5.20 17.04
CA LYS A 78 -17.05 -5.58 16.34
C LYS A 78 -17.07 -7.09 16.16
N GLY A 79 -17.73 -7.79 17.08
CA GLY A 79 -17.67 -9.26 17.18
C GLY A 79 -16.25 -9.74 17.45
N ASN A 80 -15.71 -10.58 16.56
CA ASN A 80 -14.33 -11.07 16.65
C ASN A 80 -13.30 -10.17 15.94
N ARG A 81 -13.72 -9.05 15.37
CA ARG A 81 -12.83 -8.13 14.65
C ARG A 81 -12.44 -6.95 15.52
N ILE A 82 -11.16 -6.59 15.45
CA ILE A 82 -10.61 -5.38 16.04
C ILE A 82 -10.39 -4.39 14.92
N LEU A 83 -10.92 -3.19 15.08
CA LEU A 83 -10.90 -2.14 14.08
C LEU A 83 -10.36 -0.85 14.70
N TYR A 84 -9.57 -0.13 13.91
CA TYR A 84 -8.95 1.14 14.29
C TYR A 84 -9.45 2.21 13.33
N SER A 85 -9.75 3.41 13.84
CA SER A 85 -9.98 4.54 12.95
C SER A 85 -8.62 5.10 12.50
N PRO A 86 -8.47 5.55 11.23
CA PRO A 86 -7.24 6.22 10.79
C PRO A 86 -6.86 7.41 11.69
N HIS A 87 -7.85 8.09 12.25
CA HIS A 87 -7.65 9.20 13.19
C HIS A 87 -6.99 8.73 14.49
N SER A 88 -7.46 7.64 15.11
CA SER A 88 -6.87 7.14 16.36
C SER A 88 -5.42 6.70 16.20
N ILE A 89 -5.10 6.05 15.07
CA ILE A 89 -3.72 5.67 14.74
C ILE A 89 -2.82 6.90 14.59
N ARG A 90 -3.26 7.92 13.85
CA ARG A 90 -2.49 9.16 13.64
C ARG A 90 -2.24 9.92 14.94
N SER A 91 -3.25 10.02 15.80
CA SER A 91 -3.10 10.66 17.12
C SER A 91 -2.09 9.89 17.98
N TYR A 92 -2.20 8.57 18.05
CA TYR A 92 -1.25 7.73 18.77
C TYR A 92 0.20 7.92 18.28
N LEU A 93 0.43 7.89 16.97
CA LEU A 93 1.76 8.07 16.38
C LEU A 93 2.32 9.46 16.69
N ARG A 94 1.48 10.49 16.64
CA ARG A 94 1.85 11.86 16.99
C ARG A 94 2.26 11.98 18.45
N ASP A 95 1.51 11.35 19.35
CA ASP A 95 1.80 11.40 20.78
C ASP A 95 3.11 10.68 21.11
N LYS A 96 3.36 9.52 20.49
CA LYS A 96 4.63 8.79 20.62
C LYS A 96 5.84 9.58 20.10
N ALA A 97 5.68 10.33 19.02
CA ALA A 97 6.74 11.17 18.46
C ALA A 97 7.12 12.36 19.36
N LYS A 98 6.25 12.78 20.29
CA LYS A 98 6.53 13.87 21.24
C LYS A 98 7.22 13.39 22.53
N THR A 99 7.13 12.10 22.82
CA THR A 99 7.68 11.49 24.04
C THR A 99 9.06 10.85 23.79
N SER A 100 9.51 10.78 22.52
CA SER A 100 10.84 10.32 22.13
C SER A 100 11.78 11.51 21.92
#